data_AF-A0A2D8EVJ2-F1
#
_entry.id   AF-A0A2D8EVJ2-F1
#
_cell.length_a   1.000
_cell.length_b   1.000
_cell.length_c   1.000
_cell.angle_alpha   90.00
_cell.angle_beta   90.00
_cell.angle_gamma   90.00
#
_symmetry.space_group_name_H-M   'P 1'
#
loop_
_entity.id
_entity.type
_entity.pdbx_description
1 polymer ?
#
loop_
_entity_poly.entity_id
_entity_poly.type
_entity_poly.pdbx_seq_one_letter_code
_entity_poly.pdbx_strand_id
1 'polypeptide(L)'
;MSFSPFVTTSFNQKRPFDYTYLTPVYDNTTDDDGNLVNAGDILYYQENYSGNKDSLGINVGAALTFTFPLDQRFQNACLKSATTQEKIQAQILSKERLNYELARLKNCGELKIKGIEYASNSIYHKLCEDVIVKPVKNQVLPHTHNLKK
;
A
#
# COMPACT_ATOMS: atom_id res chain seq x y z
N MET A 1 -3.44 -0.61 -16.98
CA MET A 1 -2.05 -0.80 -17.43
C MET A 1 -1.28 -1.42 -16.29
N SER A 2 -0.45 -2.42 -16.57
CA SER A 2 0.50 -2.99 -15.60
C SER A 2 1.89 -3.09 -16.20
N PHE A 3 2.90 -2.96 -15.35
CA PHE A 3 4.32 -3.10 -15.68
C PHE A 3 4.88 -4.25 -14.83
N SER A 4 5.42 -5.26 -15.49
CA SER A 4 5.96 -6.46 -14.86
C SER A 4 7.42 -6.63 -15.29
N PRO A 5 8.40 -6.14 -14.51
CA PRO A 5 9.81 -6.42 -14.75
C PRO A 5 10.10 -7.88 -14.41
N PHE A 6 10.98 -8.53 -15.18
CA PHE A 6 11.43 -9.89 -14.91
C PHE A 6 12.92 -10.06 -15.18
N VAL A 7 13.56 -10.88 -14.35
CA VAL A 7 14.96 -11.27 -14.50
C VAL A 7 15.00 -12.79 -14.60
N THR A 8 15.48 -13.30 -15.74
CA THR A 8 15.65 -14.73 -15.99
C THR A 8 17.15 -15.05 -16.08
N THR A 9 17.70 -15.50 -14.97
CA THR A 9 19.09 -15.98 -14.88
C THR A 9 19.23 -17.30 -15.63
N SER A 10 19.83 -17.27 -16.82
CA SER A 10 20.01 -18.44 -17.70
C SER A 10 21.43 -18.47 -18.24
N PHE A 11 22.23 -19.42 -17.78
CA PHE A 11 23.69 -19.30 -17.81
C PHE A 11 24.26 -19.48 -19.25
N ASN A 12 24.91 -18.46 -19.87
CA ASN A 12 25.82 -18.60 -21.02
C ASN A 12 26.85 -17.41 -21.26
N GLN A 13 28.10 -17.54 -20.77
CA GLN A 13 29.30 -16.68 -20.98
C GLN A 13 30.54 -17.58 -21.08
N LYS A 14 31.04 -17.82 -22.29
CA LYS A 14 32.22 -18.69 -22.51
C LYS A 14 33.47 -18.09 -21.90
N ARG A 15 33.88 -18.55 -20.71
CA ARG A 15 35.17 -18.20 -20.11
C ARG A 15 36.26 -19.12 -20.68
N PRO A 16 37.43 -18.59 -21.09
CA PRO A 16 38.59 -19.41 -21.40
C PRO A 16 39.21 -19.91 -20.09
N PHE A 17 38.72 -21.05 -19.59
CA PHE A 17 39.36 -21.83 -18.54
C PHE A 17 39.85 -23.14 -19.15
N ASP A 18 41.12 -23.16 -19.54
CA ASP A 18 41.80 -24.40 -19.92
C ASP A 18 42.08 -25.21 -18.65
N TYR A 19 41.11 -26.05 -18.27
CA TYR A 19 41.31 -27.09 -17.27
C TYR A 19 42.34 -28.10 -17.82
N THR A 20 43.57 -27.97 -17.38
CA THR A 20 44.62 -28.98 -17.57
C THR A 20 44.40 -30.12 -16.58
N TYR A 21 44.59 -31.36 -17.04
CA TYR A 21 44.63 -32.55 -16.21
C TYR A 21 45.89 -33.35 -16.52
N LEU A 22 46.47 -33.94 -15.47
CA LEU A 22 47.68 -34.74 -15.57
C LEU A 22 47.33 -36.20 -15.85
N THR A 23 47.91 -36.77 -16.90
CA THR A 23 47.82 -38.20 -17.20
C THR A 23 49.18 -38.85 -16.97
N PRO A 24 49.31 -39.88 -16.11
CA PRO A 24 50.58 -40.58 -15.92
C PRO A 24 50.93 -41.37 -17.18
N VAL A 25 52.18 -41.25 -17.62
CA VAL A 25 52.77 -42.10 -18.68
C VAL A 25 53.59 -43.17 -18.00
N TYR A 26 53.14 -44.42 -18.11
CA TYR A 26 53.78 -45.57 -17.48
C TYR A 26 55.00 -46.06 -18.26
N ASP A 27 55.95 -46.68 -17.55
CA ASP A 27 57.01 -47.43 -18.20
C ASP A 27 56.44 -48.70 -18.88
N ASN A 28 56.86 -48.93 -20.12
CA ASN A 28 56.47 -50.07 -20.95
C ASN A 28 57.70 -50.89 -21.38
N THR A 29 58.85 -50.72 -20.72
CA THR A 29 60.04 -51.54 -20.95
C THR A 29 59.76 -53.02 -20.64
N THR A 30 60.05 -53.87 -21.62
CA THR A 30 59.97 -55.33 -21.52
C THR A 30 61.35 -55.95 -21.59
N ASP A 31 61.54 -57.03 -20.84
CA ASP A 31 62.67 -57.95 -20.99
C ASP A 31 62.60 -58.71 -22.33
N ASP A 32 63.65 -59.46 -22.69
CA ASP A 32 63.71 -60.24 -23.94
C ASP A 32 62.61 -61.34 -24.02
N ASP A 33 62.13 -61.82 -22.87
CA ASP A 33 60.96 -62.73 -22.75
C ASP A 33 59.59 -62.01 -22.89
N GLY A 34 59.57 -60.70 -23.14
CA GLY A 34 58.35 -59.90 -23.31
C GLY A 34 57.63 -59.51 -22.02
N ASN A 35 58.21 -59.81 -20.85
CA ASN A 35 57.66 -59.45 -19.54
C ASN A 35 57.98 -57.98 -19.19
N LEU A 36 57.01 -57.22 -18.69
CA LEU A 36 57.22 -55.84 -18.24
C LEU A 36 58.15 -55.78 -17.02
N VAL A 37 59.22 -54.99 -17.09
CA VAL A 37 60.24 -54.89 -16.04
C VAL A 37 59.78 -53.98 -14.89
N ASN A 38 59.30 -52.78 -15.24
CA ASN A 38 58.91 -51.73 -14.29
C ASN A 38 57.38 -51.53 -14.26
N ALA A 39 56.63 -52.64 -14.14
CA ALA A 39 55.18 -52.66 -14.31
C ALA A 39 54.42 -51.77 -13.29
N GLY A 40 54.02 -50.58 -13.74
CA GLY A 40 53.24 -49.61 -12.97
C GLY A 40 54.01 -48.35 -12.55
N ASP A 41 55.32 -48.26 -12.82
CA ASP A 41 56.09 -47.04 -12.57
C ASP A 41 55.69 -45.91 -13.55
N ILE A 42 55.67 -44.67 -13.04
CA ILE A 42 55.27 -43.48 -13.80
C ILE A 42 56.53 -42.72 -14.22
N LEU A 43 56.81 -42.70 -15.52
CA LEU A 43 57.98 -42.01 -16.09
C LEU A 43 57.83 -40.49 -15.97
N TYR A 44 56.65 -39.96 -16.28
CA TYR A 44 56.28 -38.55 -16.13
C TYR A 44 54.76 -38.38 -16.21
N TYR A 45 54.29 -37.17 -15.88
CA TYR A 45 52.90 -36.76 -16.10
C TYR A 45 52.81 -35.88 -17.34
N GLN A 46 51.92 -36.23 -18.26
CA GLN A 46 51.57 -35.39 -19.41
C GLN A 46 50.42 -34.45 -19.05
N GLU A 47 50.59 -33.15 -19.27
CA GLU A 47 49.50 -32.17 -19.22
C GLU A 47 48.59 -32.30 -20.45
N ASN A 48 47.31 -32.51 -20.22
CA ASN A 48 46.29 -32.60 -21.26
C ASN A 48 45.21 -31.52 -21.05
N TYR A 49 44.84 -30.83 -22.14
CA TYR A 49 43.84 -29.76 -22.14
C TYR A 49 42.44 -30.35 -22.33
N SER A 50 41.53 -30.16 -21.37
CA SER A 50 40.19 -30.77 -21.48
C SER A 50 39.23 -30.06 -22.46
N GLY A 51 39.57 -28.85 -22.93
CA GLY A 51 38.80 -28.10 -23.93
C GLY A 51 37.42 -27.58 -23.48
N ASN A 52 36.99 -27.88 -22.24
CA ASN A 52 35.71 -27.49 -21.68
C ASN A 52 35.59 -25.96 -21.52
N LYS A 53 34.40 -25.41 -21.81
CA LYS A 53 34.13 -23.97 -21.74
C LYS A 53 32.81 -23.71 -21.01
N ASP A 54 32.94 -23.42 -19.71
CA ASP A 54 31.82 -22.98 -18.87
C ASP A 54 31.13 -21.76 -19.44
N SER A 55 29.82 -21.63 -19.15
CA SER A 55 28.98 -20.61 -19.74
C SER A 55 27.92 -20.09 -18.75
N LEU A 56 28.06 -18.86 -18.20
CA LEU A 56 27.04 -18.23 -17.33
C LEU A 56 26.68 -16.73 -17.62
N GLY A 57 25.39 -16.42 -17.70
CA GLY A 57 24.78 -15.23 -18.31
C GLY A 57 23.36 -14.98 -17.77
N ILE A 58 22.76 -13.85 -18.18
CA ILE A 58 21.57 -13.27 -17.52
C ILE A 58 20.69 -12.59 -18.57
N ASN A 59 19.39 -12.91 -18.58
CA ASN A 59 18.38 -12.18 -19.35
C ASN A 59 17.59 -11.25 -18.42
N VAL A 60 17.41 -10.00 -18.85
CA VAL A 60 16.63 -8.98 -18.14
C VAL A 60 15.60 -8.43 -19.12
N GLY A 61 14.33 -8.40 -18.71
CA GLY A 61 13.23 -7.93 -19.55
C GLY A 61 12.15 -7.22 -18.74
N ALA A 62 11.25 -6.55 -19.45
CA ALA A 62 10.08 -5.92 -18.86
C ALA A 62 8.87 -6.08 -19.78
N ALA A 63 7.76 -6.54 -19.20
CA ALA A 63 6.48 -6.63 -19.89
C ALA A 63 5.60 -5.42 -19.54
N LEU A 64 5.02 -4.79 -20.57
CA LEU A 64 4.01 -3.74 -20.45
C LEU A 64 2.68 -4.28 -20.96
N THR A 65 1.66 -4.31 -20.10
CA THR A 65 0.34 -4.84 -20.45
C THR A 65 -0.70 -3.72 -20.46
N PHE A 66 -1.24 -3.44 -21.64
CA PHE A 66 -2.25 -2.42 -21.88
C PHE A 66 -3.64 -3.04 -22.01
N THR A 67 -4.36 -3.17 -20.89
CA THR A 67 -5.76 -3.61 -20.88
C THR A 67 -6.67 -2.44 -21.25
N PHE A 68 -7.24 -2.47 -22.46
CA PHE A 68 -8.25 -1.50 -22.90
C PHE A 68 -9.66 -2.09 -22.74
N PRO A 69 -10.54 -1.53 -21.90
CA PRO A 69 -11.92 -2.00 -21.76
C PRO A 69 -12.75 -1.54 -22.97
N LEU A 70 -13.28 -2.48 -23.75
CA LEU A 70 -14.06 -2.17 -24.95
C LEU A 70 -15.47 -1.61 -24.64
N ASP A 71 -16.04 -1.91 -23.46
CA ASP A 71 -17.30 -1.32 -23.00
C ASP A 71 -17.08 -0.34 -21.84
N GLN A 72 -17.25 0.96 -22.14
CA GLN A 72 -17.19 2.03 -21.14
C GLN A 72 -18.50 2.20 -20.36
N ARG A 73 -19.61 1.60 -20.79
CA ARG A 73 -20.95 1.82 -20.19
C ARG A 73 -20.99 1.39 -18.73
N PHE A 74 -20.45 0.22 -18.41
CA PHE A 74 -20.39 -0.26 -17.02
C PHE A 74 -19.46 0.59 -16.14
N GLN A 75 -18.34 1.07 -16.67
CA GLN A 75 -17.41 1.93 -15.91
C GLN A 75 -18.03 3.31 -15.65
N ASN A 76 -18.65 3.92 -16.67
CA ASN A 76 -19.38 5.18 -16.53
C ASN A 76 -20.60 5.05 -15.60
N ALA A 77 -21.32 3.91 -15.62
CA ALA A 77 -22.40 3.63 -14.68
C ALA A 77 -21.89 3.47 -13.23
N CYS A 78 -20.76 2.78 -13.03
CA CYS A 78 -20.11 2.62 -11.73
C CYS A 78 -19.64 3.97 -11.17
N LEU A 79 -18.92 4.76 -11.98
CA LEU A 79 -18.44 6.10 -11.60
C LEU A 79 -19.61 7.06 -11.29
N LYS A 80 -20.68 7.00 -12.07
CA LYS A 80 -21.91 7.76 -11.81
C LYS A 80 -22.58 7.30 -10.50
N SER A 81 -22.65 6.00 -10.24
CA SER A 81 -23.18 5.47 -8.97
C SER A 81 -22.36 5.95 -7.76
N ALA A 82 -21.03 5.84 -7.83
CA ALA A 82 -20.13 6.27 -6.76
C ALA A 82 -20.26 7.78 -6.47
N THR A 83 -20.20 8.63 -7.50
CA THR A 83 -20.34 10.09 -7.36
C THR A 83 -21.77 10.54 -7.00
N THR A 84 -22.80 9.72 -7.27
CA THR A 84 -24.15 9.94 -6.74
C THR A 84 -24.24 9.55 -5.25
N GLN A 85 -23.66 8.43 -4.84
CA GLN A 85 -23.61 8.01 -3.44
C GLN A 85 -22.84 9.01 -2.58
N GLU A 86 -21.68 9.50 -3.04
CA GLU A 86 -20.90 10.56 -2.40
C GLU A 86 -21.75 11.81 -2.10
N LYS A 87 -22.51 12.29 -3.10
CA LYS A 87 -23.41 13.44 -2.95
C LYS A 87 -24.55 13.18 -1.98
N ILE A 88 -25.13 11.98 -1.98
CA ILE A 88 -26.16 11.57 -1.02
C ILE A 88 -25.58 11.55 0.40
N GLN A 89 -24.40 10.98 0.61
CA GLN A 89 -23.74 10.96 1.92
C GLN A 89 -23.36 12.37 2.40
N ALA A 90 -22.92 13.26 1.50
CA ALA A 90 -22.67 14.67 1.83
C ALA A 90 -23.97 15.41 2.26
N GLN A 91 -25.10 15.11 1.61
CA GLN A 91 -26.42 15.65 1.98
C GLN A 91 -26.95 15.07 3.30
N ILE A 92 -26.71 13.78 3.58
CA ILE A 92 -27.03 13.16 4.88
C ILE A 92 -26.18 13.81 5.99
N LEU A 93 -24.87 13.98 5.76
CA LEU A 93 -23.97 14.59 6.74
C LEU A 93 -24.34 16.06 7.05
N SER A 94 -24.73 16.86 6.06
CA SER A 94 -25.18 18.23 6.29
C SER A 94 -26.55 18.29 6.98
N LYS A 95 -27.48 17.39 6.61
CA LYS A 95 -28.76 17.21 7.29
C LYS A 95 -28.59 16.85 8.77
N GLU A 96 -27.73 15.88 9.10
CA GLU A 96 -27.57 15.47 10.50
C GLU A 96 -26.82 16.51 11.35
N ARG A 97 -25.90 17.30 10.76
CA ARG A 97 -25.34 18.49 11.43
C ARG A 97 -26.42 19.52 11.75
N LEU A 98 -27.27 19.86 10.78
CA LEU A 98 -28.38 20.79 10.97
C LEU A 98 -29.42 20.26 11.98
N ASN A 99 -29.70 18.96 11.97
CA ASN A 99 -30.57 18.31 12.97
C ASN A 99 -29.98 18.42 14.38
N TYR A 100 -28.68 18.17 14.54
CA TYR A 100 -27.97 18.30 15.81
C TYR A 100 -28.00 19.75 16.32
N GLU A 101 -27.74 20.74 15.46
CA GLU A 101 -27.80 22.15 15.80
C GLU A 101 -29.23 22.60 16.18
N LEU A 102 -30.25 22.18 15.43
CA LEU A 102 -31.65 22.45 15.77
C LEU A 102 -32.07 21.77 17.09
N ALA A 103 -31.60 20.55 17.36
CA ALA A 103 -31.85 19.86 18.62
C ALA A 103 -31.16 20.56 19.80
N ARG A 104 -29.90 21.00 19.65
CA ARG A 104 -29.17 21.83 20.62
C ARG A 104 -29.94 23.11 20.94
N LEU A 105 -30.28 23.90 19.91
CA LEU A 105 -30.98 25.18 20.09
C LEU A 105 -32.35 25.03 20.76
N LYS A 106 -33.13 23.99 20.39
CA LYS A 106 -34.41 23.67 21.06
C LYS A 106 -34.23 23.32 22.53
N ASN A 107 -33.35 22.36 22.85
CA ASN A 107 -33.13 21.93 24.23
C ASN A 107 -32.60 23.08 25.11
N CYS A 108 -31.60 23.84 24.63
CA CYS A 108 -31.09 25.03 25.32
C CYS A 108 -32.21 26.07 25.56
N GLY A 109 -33.07 26.32 24.56
CA GLY A 109 -34.18 27.27 24.67
C GLY A 109 -35.22 26.83 25.70
N GLU A 110 -35.63 25.56 25.67
CA GLU A 110 -36.57 25.00 26.64
C GLU A 110 -36.04 25.03 28.08
N LEU A 111 -34.76 24.68 28.28
CA LEU A 111 -34.13 24.71 29.61
C LEU A 111 -34.06 26.13 30.16
N LYS A 112 -33.71 27.11 29.31
CA LYS A 112 -33.64 28.53 29.70
C LYS A 112 -35.02 29.14 29.96
N ILE A 113 -36.06 28.71 29.25
CA ILE A 113 -37.47 29.04 29.57
C ILE A 113 -37.89 28.44 30.93
N LYS A 114 -37.38 27.25 31.28
CA LYS A 114 -37.57 26.60 32.60
C LYS A 114 -36.70 27.20 33.71
N GLY A 115 -35.92 28.26 33.44
CA GLY A 115 -35.02 28.91 34.41
C GLY A 115 -33.76 28.11 34.76
N ILE A 116 -33.41 27.10 33.96
CA ILE A 116 -32.21 26.27 34.17
C ILE A 116 -31.06 26.88 33.36
N GLU A 117 -30.00 27.33 34.05
CA GLU A 117 -28.79 27.89 33.44
C GLU A 117 -27.53 27.12 33.88
N TYR A 118 -26.53 27.07 33.00
CA TYR A 118 -25.25 26.41 33.27
C TYR A 118 -24.20 27.42 33.77
N ALA A 119 -23.36 27.01 34.72
CA ALA A 119 -22.26 27.82 35.22
C ALA A 119 -21.27 28.22 34.09
N SER A 120 -20.80 29.47 34.09
CA SER A 120 -20.02 30.07 32.98
C SER A 120 -18.67 29.40 32.69
N ASN A 121 -18.12 28.63 33.64
CA ASN A 121 -16.92 27.82 33.46
C ASN A 121 -17.19 26.44 32.80
N SER A 122 -18.46 26.07 32.59
CA SER A 122 -18.85 24.77 32.05
C SER A 122 -18.85 24.73 30.52
N ILE A 123 -18.49 23.58 29.96
CA ILE A 123 -18.59 23.31 28.51
C ILE A 123 -20.06 23.45 28.04
N TYR A 124 -21.04 23.14 28.90
CA TYR A 124 -22.47 23.27 28.59
C TYR A 124 -22.96 24.72 28.51
N HIS A 125 -22.26 25.68 29.15
CA HIS A 125 -22.59 27.10 29.01
C HIS A 125 -22.31 27.57 27.57
N LYS A 126 -21.13 27.23 27.04
CA LYS A 126 -20.74 27.50 25.65
C LYS A 126 -21.66 26.84 24.62
N LEU A 127 -22.20 25.66 24.95
CA LEU A 127 -23.14 24.94 24.07
C LEU A 127 -24.47 25.72 23.84
N CYS A 128 -24.85 26.58 24.79
CA CYS A 128 -26.10 27.33 24.79
C CYS A 128 -25.92 28.86 24.77
N GLU A 129 -24.69 29.37 24.59
CA GLU A 129 -24.38 30.81 24.75
C GLU A 129 -25.11 31.71 23.74
N ASP A 130 -25.35 31.21 22.52
CA ASP A 130 -26.12 31.89 21.46
C ASP A 130 -27.61 32.12 21.83
N VAL A 131 -28.14 31.39 22.81
CA VAL A 131 -29.59 31.25 23.00
C VAL A 131 -30.15 32.37 23.89
N ILE A 132 -30.64 33.41 23.23
CA ILE A 132 -31.33 34.55 23.84
C ILE A 132 -32.85 34.31 23.83
N VAL A 133 -33.40 33.90 24.96
CA VAL A 133 -34.86 33.87 25.19
C VAL A 133 -35.37 35.31 25.30
N LYS A 134 -36.44 35.62 24.58
CA LYS A 134 -37.18 36.89 24.70
C LYS A 134 -38.59 36.59 25.23
N PRO A 135 -39.23 37.51 25.98
CA PRO A 135 -40.61 37.35 26.42
C PRO A 135 -41.54 37.14 25.22
N VAL A 136 -42.59 36.34 25.41
CA VAL A 136 -43.58 36.10 24.34
C VAL A 136 -44.32 37.41 24.06
N LYS A 137 -44.63 37.70 22.78
CA LYS A 137 -45.43 38.88 22.45
C LYS A 137 -46.76 38.83 23.20
N ASN A 138 -47.16 39.98 23.76
CA ASN A 138 -48.32 40.18 24.65
C ASN A 138 -48.21 39.55 26.05
N GLN A 139 -47.06 38.99 26.45
CA GLN A 139 -46.81 38.62 27.84
C GLN A 139 -46.44 39.85 28.68
N VAL A 140 -47.28 40.21 29.66
CA VAL A 140 -46.98 41.29 30.61
C VAL A 140 -45.98 40.76 31.64
N LEU A 141 -44.75 41.26 31.58
CA LEU A 141 -43.72 41.00 32.60
C LEU A 141 -44.10 41.69 33.92
N PRO A 142 -43.75 41.13 35.09
CA PRO A 142 -43.93 41.81 36.37
C PRO A 142 -43.09 43.10 36.38
N HIS A 143 -43.77 44.23 36.55
CA HIS A 143 -43.17 45.56 36.55
C HIS A 143 -43.78 46.39 37.69
N THR A 144 -42.99 47.28 38.28
CA THR A 144 -43.41 48.12 39.41
C THR A 144 -43.80 49.51 38.93
N HIS A 145 -45.06 49.89 39.13
CA HIS A 145 -45.47 51.29 38.96
C HIS A 145 -45.02 52.10 40.16
N ASN A 146 -44.06 53.01 39.95
CA ASN A 146 -43.60 53.92 40.99
C ASN A 146 -44.60 55.10 41.12
N LEU A 147 -45.68 54.87 41.87
CA LEU A 147 -46.71 55.85 42.15
C LEU A 147 -46.12 57.00 42.97
N LYS A 148 -46.01 58.18 42.36
CA LYS A 148 -45.76 59.42 43.11
C LYS A 148 -46.94 59.69 44.05
N LYS A 149 -46.62 60.08 45.28
CA LYS A 149 -47.55 60.75 46.20
C LYS A 149 -47.81 62.18 45.74
#